data_AF-A0A150IKL5-F1
#
_entry.id   AF-A0A150IKL5-F1
#
_cell.length_a   1.000
_cell.length_b   1.000
_cell.length_c   1.000
_cell.angle_alpha   90.00
_cell.angle_beta   90.00
_cell.angle_gamma   90.00
#
_symmetry.space_group_name_H-M   'P 1'
#
loop_
_entity.id
_entity.type
_entity.pdbx_description
1 polymer ?
#
loop_
_entity_poly.entity_id
_entity_poly.type
_entity_poly.pdbx_seq_one_letter_code
_entity_poly.pdbx_strand_id
1 'polypeptide(L)'
;MSKEELIQELIVQRSRITDLQKMKERLEELEGEKDVLLDNLKERVKELNCLYDISKANELPDIPLEELFQKIVEKIPLGWKYPEIACARIKLDGQEFRTINFKETKWKLDAPINYYNKNIGKLEVYYLEEKPELEEGPFLNAERKLILAIVEKLGHIIERKYSEQALKENEEKFRTLFNNASDAIFIHELDGNFIETNQIASDLLGYEKSELLNMAPSDIHPPEYLEMLNEMFEELKKRSYYCFETEVVTKDYRLISVEICSKIIKLKKKTVVISIVRDITERKLTEEKMKRQLMKFDLEAGKIYLVKEAKSLFSIEAFNDLVKVGYSGYILTRSLESEYAGQIEGKYNYLWISEKDKSSLSPDFTEIEKFLEDIPRKSFVLIDRVDYLLSKNGFNKFLSFVHHLREISYLRGITVIISADPEIFSAVEMKLIEKETADILPIEKEKLPDNMLEILRFVYSKNSIGVKPTFSDIGREINITRPTIGKRMSFLTMSNYIIVSIKGRNKVVELTNRGRELFSA
;
A
#
# COMPACT_ATOMS: atom_id res chain seq x y z
N MET A 1 33.75 -67.34 93.45
CA MET A 1 33.36 -68.10 92.25
C MET A 1 34.10 -69.40 92.20
N SER A 2 33.41 -70.49 91.88
CA SER A 2 34.07 -71.76 91.55
C SER A 2 34.83 -71.62 90.23
N LYS A 3 35.80 -72.51 89.97
CA LYS A 3 36.56 -72.53 88.72
C LYS A 3 35.65 -72.70 87.49
N GLU A 4 34.52 -73.36 87.65
CA GLU A 4 33.52 -73.60 86.59
C GLU A 4 32.69 -72.34 86.26
N GLU A 5 32.32 -71.55 87.26
CA GLU A 5 31.62 -70.27 87.06
C GLU A 5 32.48 -69.28 86.26
N LEU A 6 33.78 -69.22 86.59
CA LEU A 6 34.75 -68.38 85.89
C LEU A 6 34.94 -68.77 84.42
N ILE A 7 34.89 -70.08 84.12
CA ILE A 7 34.98 -70.61 82.75
C ILE A 7 33.72 -70.27 81.95
N GLN A 8 32.53 -70.42 82.55
CA GLN A 8 31.26 -70.04 81.91
C GLN A 8 31.21 -68.54 81.60
N GLU A 9 31.64 -67.69 82.53
CA GLU A 9 31.67 -66.24 82.32
C GLU A 9 32.68 -65.84 81.22
N LEU A 10 33.85 -66.49 81.16
CA LEU A 10 34.83 -66.33 80.08
C LEU A 10 34.28 -66.74 78.71
N ILE A 11 33.48 -67.81 78.62
CA ILE A 11 32.85 -68.24 77.36
C ILE A 11 31.84 -67.18 76.89
N VAL A 12 31.02 -66.65 77.79
CA VAL A 12 30.04 -65.59 77.47
C VAL A 12 30.75 -64.30 77.04
N GLN A 13 31.82 -63.90 77.72
CA GLN A 13 32.62 -62.75 77.32
C GLN A 13 33.28 -62.95 75.95
N ARG A 14 33.80 -64.15 75.66
CA ARG A 14 34.39 -64.47 74.36
C ARG A 14 33.37 -64.41 73.23
N SER A 15 32.14 -64.87 73.46
CA SER A 15 31.02 -64.72 72.51
C SER A 15 30.72 -63.25 72.23
N ARG A 16 30.59 -62.42 73.29
CA ARG A 16 30.36 -60.98 73.15
C ARG A 16 31.47 -60.26 72.38
N ILE A 17 32.72 -60.63 72.61
CA ILE A 17 33.88 -60.07 71.87
C ILE A 17 33.77 -60.44 70.38
N THR A 18 33.33 -61.65 70.06
CA THR A 18 33.17 -62.11 68.68
C THR A 18 32.04 -61.34 67.97
N ASP A 19 30.93 -61.09 68.66
CA ASP A 19 29.81 -60.30 68.13
C ASP A 19 30.20 -58.83 67.93
N LEU A 20 30.96 -58.25 68.86
CA LEU A 20 31.52 -56.90 68.74
C LEU A 20 32.50 -56.78 67.56
N GLN A 21 33.32 -57.80 67.30
CA GLN A 21 34.21 -57.83 66.15
C GLN A 21 33.43 -57.83 64.82
N LYS A 22 32.37 -58.65 64.71
CA LYS A 22 31.49 -58.65 63.53
C LYS A 22 30.77 -57.31 63.32
N MET A 23 30.29 -56.68 64.41
CA MET A 23 29.68 -55.34 64.31
C MET A 23 30.69 -54.29 63.83
N LYS A 24 31.95 -54.38 64.28
CA LYS A 24 33.02 -53.47 63.86
C LYS A 24 33.34 -53.62 62.37
N GLU A 25 33.52 -54.86 61.89
CA GLU A 25 33.74 -55.14 60.46
C GLU A 25 32.58 -54.61 59.60
N ARG A 26 31.33 -54.81 60.06
CA ARG A 26 30.15 -54.29 59.36
C ARG A 26 30.07 -52.76 59.34
N LEU A 27 30.51 -52.09 60.41
CA LEU A 27 30.60 -50.63 60.47
C LEU A 27 31.65 -50.10 59.47
N GLU A 28 32.81 -50.75 59.38
CA GLU A 28 33.87 -50.38 58.42
C GLU A 28 33.39 -50.57 56.96
N GLU A 29 32.63 -51.63 56.65
CA GLU A 29 31.98 -51.80 55.34
C GLU A 29 30.96 -50.68 55.04
N LEU A 30 30.10 -50.36 56.01
CA LEU A 30 29.08 -49.31 55.85
C LEU A 30 29.68 -47.91 55.69
N GLU A 31 30.79 -47.63 56.37
CA GLU A 31 31.55 -46.38 56.19
C GLU A 31 32.12 -46.30 54.77
N GLY A 32 32.68 -47.40 54.25
CA GLY A 32 33.14 -47.48 52.86
C GLY A 32 32.02 -47.26 51.84
N GLU A 33 30.86 -47.89 52.03
CA GLU A 33 29.69 -47.69 51.16
C GLU A 33 29.18 -46.24 51.20
N LYS A 34 29.16 -45.64 52.40
CA LYS A 34 28.74 -44.24 52.59
C LYS A 34 29.65 -43.28 51.86
N ASP A 35 30.97 -43.46 51.92
CA ASP A 35 31.92 -42.57 51.25
C ASP A 35 31.77 -42.62 49.73
N VAL A 36 31.56 -43.81 49.17
CA VAL A 36 31.26 -43.99 47.73
C VAL A 36 29.95 -43.29 47.34
N LEU A 37 28.90 -43.42 48.15
CA LEU A 37 27.62 -42.73 47.90
C LEU A 37 27.76 -41.21 48.00
N LEU A 38 28.53 -40.72 48.97
CA LEU A 38 28.74 -39.29 49.18
C LEU A 38 29.47 -38.65 47.99
N ASP A 39 30.47 -39.33 47.44
CA ASP A 39 31.20 -38.86 46.26
C ASP A 39 30.34 -38.90 45.00
N ASN A 40 29.54 -39.95 44.79
CA ASN A 40 28.56 -39.99 43.69
C ASN A 40 27.54 -38.85 43.78
N LEU A 41 27.10 -38.49 45.00
CA LEU A 41 26.18 -37.39 45.22
C LEU A 41 26.82 -36.04 44.88
N LYS A 42 28.08 -35.81 45.29
CA LYS A 42 28.82 -34.58 44.96
C LYS A 42 28.97 -34.40 43.46
N GLU A 43 29.32 -35.45 42.73
CA GLU A 43 29.43 -35.39 41.27
C GLU A 43 28.07 -35.08 40.62
N ARG A 44 26.99 -35.68 41.10
CA ARG A 44 25.64 -35.38 40.59
C ARG A 44 25.20 -33.95 40.86
N VAL A 45 25.59 -33.36 41.99
CA VAL A 45 25.33 -31.93 42.29
C VAL A 45 26.08 -31.02 41.32
N LYS A 46 27.33 -31.32 40.97
CA LYS A 46 28.09 -30.55 39.97
C LYS A 46 27.40 -30.56 38.60
N GLU A 47 26.97 -31.73 38.13
CA GLU A 47 26.25 -31.88 36.86
C GLU A 47 24.95 -31.06 36.83
N LEU A 48 24.15 -31.14 37.89
CA LEU A 48 22.90 -30.39 38.00
C LEU A 48 23.13 -28.87 38.03
N ASN A 49 24.13 -28.42 38.78
CA ASN A 49 24.49 -27.00 38.84
C ASN A 49 24.96 -26.48 37.48
N CYS A 50 25.73 -27.26 36.73
CA CYS A 50 26.14 -26.90 35.37
C CYS A 50 24.92 -26.73 34.44
N LEU A 51 24.00 -27.70 34.43
CA LEU A 51 22.80 -27.62 33.60
C LEU A 51 21.88 -26.46 34.00
N TYR A 52 21.78 -26.18 35.31
CA TYR A 52 21.03 -25.06 35.87
C TYR A 52 21.64 -23.71 35.45
N ASP A 53 22.95 -23.53 35.57
CA ASP A 53 23.64 -22.29 35.15
C ASP A 53 23.42 -22.00 33.66
N ILE A 54 23.42 -23.04 32.81
CA ILE A 54 23.09 -22.91 31.39
C ILE A 54 21.63 -22.49 31.19
N SER A 55 20.69 -23.00 32.01
CA SER A 55 19.27 -22.61 31.92
C SER A 55 19.10 -21.15 32.29
N LYS A 56 19.72 -20.76 33.40
CA LYS A 56 19.64 -19.40 33.94
C LYS A 56 20.25 -18.37 32.99
N ALA A 57 21.33 -18.71 32.30
CA ALA A 57 21.91 -17.85 31.27
C ALA A 57 20.92 -17.57 30.12
N ASN A 58 20.06 -18.53 29.76
CA ASN A 58 19.07 -18.41 28.70
C ASN A 58 17.81 -17.61 29.10
N GLU A 59 17.54 -17.43 30.40
CA GLU A 59 16.39 -16.66 30.89
C GLU A 59 16.61 -15.14 30.81
N LEU A 60 17.84 -14.70 30.51
CA LEU A 60 18.16 -13.28 30.39
C LEU A 60 17.57 -12.71 29.08
N PRO A 61 16.67 -11.71 29.15
CA PRO A 61 16.06 -11.12 27.96
C PRO A 61 17.10 -10.39 27.11
N ASP A 62 16.93 -10.47 25.79
CA ASP A 62 17.68 -9.70 24.79
C ASP A 62 19.22 -9.81 24.79
N ILE A 63 19.79 -10.83 25.45
CA ILE A 63 21.23 -11.09 25.35
C ILE A 63 21.59 -11.57 23.92
N PRO A 64 22.60 -10.96 23.28
CA PRO A 64 23.14 -11.42 22.00
C PRO A 64 23.63 -12.87 22.08
N LEU A 65 23.46 -13.62 21.00
CA LEU A 65 23.83 -15.03 20.93
C LEU A 65 25.30 -15.27 21.34
N GLU A 66 26.19 -14.35 20.94
CA GLU A 66 27.61 -14.37 21.24
C GLU A 66 27.92 -14.25 22.74
N GLU A 67 27.30 -13.29 23.42
CA GLU A 67 27.47 -13.08 24.85
C GLU A 67 26.89 -14.25 25.65
N LEU A 68 25.76 -14.81 25.19
CA LEU A 68 25.15 -15.99 25.79
C LEU A 68 26.10 -17.20 25.72
N PHE A 69 26.67 -17.49 24.55
CA PHE A 69 27.59 -18.61 24.39
C PHE A 69 28.89 -18.44 25.17
N GLN A 70 29.43 -17.22 25.24
CA GLN A 70 30.58 -16.95 26.08
C GLN A 70 30.26 -17.19 27.56
N LYS A 71 29.09 -16.75 28.06
CA LYS A 71 28.68 -17.06 29.44
C LYS A 71 28.50 -18.54 29.68
N ILE A 72 27.94 -19.27 28.71
CA ILE A 72 27.74 -20.72 28.82
C ILE A 72 29.08 -21.45 28.85
N VAL A 73 30.02 -21.14 27.96
CA VAL A 73 31.29 -21.88 27.86
C VAL A 73 32.12 -21.79 29.14
N GLU A 74 32.08 -20.65 29.84
CA GLU A 74 32.74 -20.45 31.14
C GLU A 74 32.16 -21.31 32.27
N LYS A 75 30.92 -21.79 32.13
CA LYS A 75 30.24 -22.60 33.14
C LYS A 75 30.47 -24.10 32.96
N ILE A 76 30.80 -24.53 31.74
CA ILE A 76 30.93 -25.95 31.39
C ILE A 76 31.98 -26.66 32.25
N PRO A 77 33.21 -26.13 32.47
CA PRO A 77 34.22 -26.80 33.31
C PRO A 77 33.77 -27.13 34.73
N LEU A 78 32.84 -26.34 35.31
CA LEU A 78 32.36 -26.53 36.68
C LEU A 78 31.56 -27.83 36.86
N GLY A 79 31.05 -28.41 35.77
CA GLY A 79 30.35 -29.69 35.77
C GLY A 79 31.26 -30.91 35.65
N TRP A 80 32.56 -30.73 35.41
CA TRP A 80 33.52 -31.83 35.26
C TRP A 80 34.09 -32.29 36.60
N LYS A 81 34.67 -33.49 36.62
CA LYS A 81 35.26 -34.08 37.83
C LYS A 81 36.34 -33.18 38.43
N TYR A 82 37.19 -32.60 37.56
CA TYR A 82 38.28 -31.69 37.93
C TYR A 82 38.13 -30.30 37.27
N PRO A 83 37.26 -29.42 37.79
CA PRO A 83 36.98 -28.11 37.19
C PRO A 83 38.20 -27.22 37.00
N GLU A 84 39.11 -27.20 37.98
CA GLU A 84 40.33 -26.39 38.03
C GLU A 84 41.28 -26.61 36.84
N ILE A 85 41.22 -27.79 36.22
CA ILE A 85 42.06 -28.16 35.08
C ILE A 85 41.22 -28.47 33.83
N ALA A 86 39.91 -28.22 33.86
CA ALA A 86 39.04 -28.36 32.72
C ALA A 86 38.93 -27.02 31.97
N CYS A 87 38.87 -27.10 30.65
CA CYS A 87 38.61 -25.94 29.79
C CYS A 87 37.69 -26.35 28.63
N ALA A 88 36.88 -25.42 28.13
CA ALA A 88 35.86 -25.73 27.14
C ALA A 88 35.91 -24.77 25.94
N ARG A 89 35.43 -25.26 24.80
CA ARG A 89 35.25 -24.50 23.57
C ARG A 89 33.96 -24.89 22.86
N ILE A 90 33.18 -23.91 22.47
CA ILE A 90 32.04 -24.06 21.56
C ILE A 90 32.45 -23.50 20.20
N LYS A 91 32.27 -24.29 19.13
CA LYS A 91 32.39 -23.82 17.75
C LYS A 91 31.00 -23.81 17.12
N LEU A 92 30.56 -22.67 16.59
CA LEU A 92 29.26 -22.50 15.94
C LEU A 92 29.39 -21.59 14.72
N ASP A 93 28.97 -22.05 13.54
CA ASP A 93 28.90 -21.25 12.30
C ASP A 93 30.16 -20.36 12.01
N GLY A 94 31.36 -20.88 12.31
CA GLY A 94 32.64 -20.19 12.08
C GLY A 94 33.10 -19.27 13.22
N GLN A 95 32.28 -19.08 14.26
CA GLN A 95 32.66 -18.42 15.51
C GLN A 95 33.14 -19.44 16.55
N GLU A 96 34.02 -19.00 17.45
CA GLU A 96 34.53 -19.82 18.54
C GLU A 96 34.43 -19.10 19.89
N PHE A 97 33.80 -19.74 20.86
CA PHE A 97 33.68 -19.30 22.24
C PHE A 97 34.53 -20.20 23.12
N ARG A 98 35.38 -19.64 23.98
CA ARG A 98 36.39 -20.40 24.72
C ARG A 98 36.48 -19.92 26.16
N THR A 99 36.83 -20.81 27.08
CA THR A 99 37.17 -20.40 28.45
C THR A 99 38.48 -19.61 28.48
N ILE A 100 38.65 -18.75 29.48
CA ILE A 100 39.87 -17.93 29.62
C ILE A 100 41.16 -18.78 29.67
N ASN A 101 41.11 -19.94 30.33
CA ASN A 101 42.23 -20.87 30.49
C ASN A 101 42.39 -21.87 29.32
N PHE A 102 41.74 -21.64 28.17
CA PHE A 102 41.65 -22.62 27.10
C PHE A 102 43.00 -23.01 26.50
N LYS A 103 43.26 -24.31 26.43
CA LYS A 103 44.41 -24.90 25.73
C LYS A 103 44.04 -26.27 25.18
N GLU A 104 44.39 -26.51 23.93
CA GLU A 104 44.19 -27.83 23.32
C GLU A 104 45.20 -28.85 23.88
N THR A 105 44.69 -30.01 24.26
CA THR A 105 45.47 -31.15 24.75
C THR A 105 44.97 -32.43 24.11
N LYS A 106 45.74 -33.53 24.29
CA LYS A 106 45.31 -34.87 23.86
C LYS A 106 44.09 -35.39 24.64
N TRP A 107 43.82 -34.84 25.84
CA TRP A 107 42.73 -35.26 26.72
C TRP A 107 41.46 -34.47 26.38
N LYS A 108 40.77 -34.91 25.32
CA LYS A 108 39.63 -34.20 24.74
C LYS A 108 38.36 -35.05 24.77
N LEU A 109 37.24 -34.40 25.06
CA LEU A 109 35.89 -34.91 24.86
C LEU A 109 35.12 -33.92 23.98
N ASP A 110 34.41 -34.40 22.96
CA ASP A 110 33.59 -33.52 22.14
C ASP A 110 32.26 -34.15 21.72
N ALA A 111 31.29 -33.28 21.46
CA ALA A 111 29.95 -33.65 21.01
C ALA A 111 29.43 -32.64 19.96
N PRO A 112 28.72 -33.10 18.92
CA PRO A 112 28.15 -32.22 17.91
C PRO A 112 26.93 -31.46 18.44
N ILE A 113 26.78 -30.22 18.01
CA ILE A 113 25.59 -29.40 18.25
C ILE A 113 24.74 -29.44 16.99
N ASN A 114 23.52 -29.95 17.12
CA ASN A 114 22.61 -30.16 15.99
C ASN A 114 21.41 -29.20 16.05
N TYR A 115 20.99 -28.73 14.88
CA TYR A 115 19.79 -27.93 14.64
C TYR A 115 19.00 -28.56 13.47
N TYR A 116 17.75 -28.99 13.69
CA TYR A 116 16.95 -29.75 12.70
C TYR A 116 17.74 -30.86 11.97
N ASN A 117 18.47 -31.69 12.73
CA ASN A 117 19.36 -32.75 12.21
C ASN A 117 20.56 -32.28 11.37
N LYS A 118 20.81 -30.98 11.27
CA LYS A 118 22.01 -30.42 10.68
C LYS A 118 23.02 -30.11 11.79
N ASN A 119 24.24 -30.64 11.66
CA ASN A 119 25.33 -30.23 12.52
C ASN A 119 25.72 -28.78 12.19
N ILE A 120 25.61 -27.90 13.19
CA ILE A 120 25.92 -26.46 13.10
C ILE A 120 27.17 -26.10 13.92
N GLY A 121 27.75 -27.07 14.63
CA GLY A 121 28.83 -26.82 15.55
C GLY A 121 29.21 -28.01 16.42
N LYS A 122 30.10 -27.75 17.37
CA LYS A 122 30.50 -28.74 18.38
C LYS A 122 30.91 -28.09 19.68
N LEU A 123 30.67 -28.80 20.77
CA LEU A 123 31.23 -28.51 22.09
C LEU A 123 32.43 -29.42 22.31
N GLU A 124 33.53 -28.85 22.77
CA GLU A 124 34.77 -29.54 23.09
C GLU A 124 35.18 -29.19 24.52
N VAL A 125 35.59 -30.18 25.29
CA VAL A 125 36.10 -30.03 26.65
C VAL A 125 37.43 -30.75 26.77
N TYR A 126 38.39 -30.12 27.42
CA TYR A 126 39.76 -30.60 27.55
C TYR A 126 40.18 -30.60 29.01
N TYR A 127 41.01 -31.58 29.39
CA TYR A 127 41.81 -31.51 30.61
C TYR A 127 43.20 -30.96 30.30
N LEU A 128 43.73 -30.11 31.18
CA LEU A 128 45.02 -29.42 30.99
C LEU A 128 46.23 -30.23 31.47
N GLU A 129 46.00 -31.26 32.28
CA GLU A 129 47.00 -32.13 32.89
C GLU A 129 46.79 -33.60 32.52
N GLU A 130 47.86 -34.39 32.62
CA GLU A 130 47.80 -35.83 32.44
C GLU A 130 47.05 -36.52 33.58
N LYS A 131 46.07 -37.36 33.22
CA LYS A 131 45.29 -38.17 34.15
C LYS A 131 45.34 -39.65 33.74
N PRO A 132 45.34 -40.57 34.71
CA PRO A 132 45.38 -42.01 34.42
C PRO A 132 44.18 -42.42 33.58
N GLU A 133 44.41 -43.31 32.61
CA GLU A 133 43.35 -43.91 31.80
C GLU A 133 42.47 -44.79 32.71
N LEU A 134 41.20 -44.40 32.85
CA LEU A 134 40.16 -45.31 33.36
C LEU A 134 39.73 -46.24 32.21
N GLU A 135 38.86 -47.22 32.46
CA GLU A 135 38.45 -48.24 31.46
C GLU A 135 38.01 -47.68 30.08
N GLU A 136 37.53 -46.43 30.02
CA GLU A 136 37.13 -45.75 28.77
C GLU A 136 37.81 -44.36 28.60
N GLY A 137 39.05 -44.18 29.06
CA GLY A 137 39.82 -42.94 28.91
C GLY A 137 39.77 -41.98 30.13
N PRO A 138 40.17 -40.70 29.99
CA PRO A 138 40.34 -39.80 31.13
C PRO A 138 39.02 -39.19 31.67
N PHE A 139 37.88 -39.43 30.99
CA PHE A 139 36.57 -38.89 31.33
C PHE A 139 35.63 -39.99 31.86
N LEU A 140 34.81 -39.65 32.86
CA LEU A 140 33.76 -40.51 33.40
C LEU A 140 32.60 -40.66 32.42
N ASN A 141 31.87 -41.78 32.50
CA ASN A 141 30.61 -41.98 31.76
C ASN A 141 29.59 -40.87 32.07
N ALA A 142 29.60 -40.36 33.31
CA ALA A 142 28.74 -39.26 33.73
C ALA A 142 29.07 -37.94 32.97
N GLU A 143 30.35 -37.64 32.75
CA GLU A 143 30.81 -36.49 31.94
C GLU A 143 30.45 -36.64 30.45
N ARG A 144 30.54 -37.86 29.91
CA ARG A 144 30.08 -38.18 28.55
C ARG A 144 28.57 -37.97 28.39
N LYS A 145 27.78 -38.29 29.42
CA LYS A 145 26.33 -38.00 29.43
C LYS A 145 26.07 -36.51 29.60
N LEU A 146 26.85 -35.82 30.43
CA LEU A 146 26.73 -34.38 30.66
C LEU A 146 26.98 -33.58 29.39
N ILE A 147 28.06 -33.85 28.65
CA ILE A 147 28.35 -33.13 27.39
C ILE A 147 27.22 -33.30 26.37
N LEU A 148 26.62 -34.50 26.29
CA LEU A 148 25.47 -34.78 25.43
C LEU A 148 24.23 -33.98 25.85
N ALA A 149 23.92 -33.94 27.15
CA ALA A 149 22.82 -33.13 27.68
C ALA A 149 23.03 -31.63 27.44
N ILE A 150 24.28 -31.15 27.53
CA ILE A 150 24.62 -29.76 27.23
C ILE A 150 24.38 -29.46 25.75
N VAL A 151 24.88 -30.26 24.81
CA VAL A 151 24.71 -29.97 23.38
C VAL A 151 23.25 -30.04 22.93
N GLU A 152 22.45 -30.94 23.50
CA GLU A 152 21.00 -30.99 23.26
C GLU A 152 20.33 -29.68 23.70
N LYS A 153 20.67 -29.21 24.90
CA LYS A 153 20.16 -27.96 25.46
C LYS A 153 20.60 -26.74 24.66
N LEU A 154 21.85 -26.72 24.19
CA LEU A 154 22.35 -25.68 23.30
C LEU A 154 21.58 -25.68 21.96
N GLY A 155 21.27 -26.85 21.40
CA GLY A 155 20.47 -26.98 20.18
C GLY A 155 19.09 -26.32 20.32
N HIS A 156 18.39 -26.55 21.43
CA HIS A 156 17.10 -25.92 21.70
C HIS A 156 17.18 -24.39 21.86
N ILE A 157 18.24 -23.89 22.51
CA ILE A 157 18.46 -22.45 22.67
C ILE A 157 18.68 -21.78 21.30
N ILE A 158 19.50 -22.41 20.44
CA ILE A 158 19.78 -21.91 19.09
C ILE A 158 18.51 -21.89 18.27
N GLU A 159 17.72 -22.97 18.31
CA GLU A 159 16.49 -23.07 17.55
C GLU A 159 15.51 -21.94 17.89
N ARG A 160 15.32 -21.68 19.19
CA ARG A 160 14.46 -20.61 19.65
C ARG A 160 14.96 -19.24 19.18
N LYS A 161 16.25 -18.95 19.37
CA LYS A 161 16.83 -17.64 19.01
C LYS A 161 16.81 -17.37 17.51
N TYR A 162 17.15 -18.36 16.68
CA TYR A 162 17.06 -18.23 15.22
C TYR A 162 15.62 -18.05 14.75
N SER A 163 14.65 -18.74 15.37
CA SER A 163 13.24 -18.56 15.05
C SER A 163 12.71 -17.17 15.43
N GLU A 164 13.08 -16.67 16.61
CA GLU A 164 12.74 -15.31 17.08
C GLU A 164 13.36 -14.24 16.16
N GLN A 165 14.63 -14.40 15.79
CA GLN A 165 15.33 -13.48 14.89
C GLN A 165 14.74 -13.50 13.48
N ALA A 166 14.49 -14.68 12.90
CA ALA A 166 13.87 -14.81 11.59
C ALA A 166 12.45 -14.20 11.55
N LEU A 167 11.70 -14.32 12.66
CA LEU A 167 10.40 -13.66 12.79
C LEU A 167 10.55 -12.14 12.77
N LYS A 168 11.46 -11.61 13.59
CA LYS A 168 11.74 -10.17 13.68
C LYS A 168 12.22 -9.59 12.35
N GLU A 169 13.16 -10.26 11.66
CA GLU A 169 13.67 -9.84 10.35
C GLU A 169 12.56 -9.83 9.29
N ASN A 170 11.67 -10.83 9.30
CA ASN A 170 10.53 -10.86 8.39
C ASN A 170 9.50 -9.76 8.69
N GLU A 171 9.25 -9.47 9.97
CA GLU A 171 8.36 -8.39 10.38
C GLU A 171 8.94 -7.02 9.98
N GLU A 172 10.22 -6.77 10.25
CA GLU A 172 10.92 -5.56 9.83
C GLU A 172 10.93 -5.41 8.30
N LYS A 173 11.19 -6.49 7.57
CA LYS A 173 11.14 -6.51 6.10
C LYS A 173 9.74 -6.20 5.58
N PHE A 174 8.71 -6.82 6.14
CA PHE A 174 7.31 -6.53 5.78
C PHE A 174 7.00 -5.06 6.05
N ARG A 175 7.27 -4.57 7.26
CA ARG A 175 6.99 -3.18 7.67
C ARG A 175 7.72 -2.18 6.78
N THR A 176 8.96 -2.47 6.42
CA THR A 176 9.76 -1.62 5.52
C THR A 176 9.15 -1.58 4.12
N LEU A 177 8.86 -2.72 3.51
CA LEU A 177 8.29 -2.77 2.15
C LEU A 177 6.89 -2.15 2.10
N PHE A 178 6.07 -2.42 3.11
CA PHE A 178 4.70 -1.94 3.19
C PHE A 178 4.62 -0.41 3.36
N ASN A 179 5.48 0.16 4.21
CA ASN A 179 5.50 1.61 4.46
C ASN A 179 6.26 2.42 3.40
N ASN A 180 7.18 1.81 2.64
CA ASN A 180 7.91 2.49 1.55
C ASN A 180 7.24 2.32 0.17
N ALA A 181 6.05 1.73 0.11
CA ALA A 181 5.26 1.73 -1.11
C ALA A 181 4.92 3.17 -1.51
N SER A 182 4.85 3.47 -2.81
CA SER A 182 4.47 4.80 -3.31
C SER A 182 2.98 5.09 -3.21
N ASP A 183 2.17 4.04 -3.23
CA ASP A 183 0.71 4.12 -3.18
C ASP A 183 0.21 3.77 -1.76
N ALA A 184 -0.98 4.27 -1.41
CA ALA A 184 -1.63 3.91 -0.16
C ALA A 184 -2.07 2.43 -0.22
N ILE A 185 -1.85 1.69 0.85
CA ILE A 185 -2.23 0.28 0.95
C ILE A 185 -3.15 0.08 2.15
N PHE A 186 -4.28 -0.55 1.87
CA PHE A 186 -5.27 -0.96 2.87
C PHE A 186 -5.44 -2.48 2.82
N ILE A 187 -5.53 -3.10 3.98
CA ILE A 187 -5.95 -4.50 4.14
C ILE A 187 -7.22 -4.48 4.98
N HIS A 188 -8.29 -5.10 4.50
CA HIS A 188 -9.58 -5.10 5.18
C HIS A 188 -10.34 -6.41 4.97
N GLU A 189 -11.36 -6.63 5.78
CA GLU A 189 -12.33 -7.70 5.53
C GLU A 189 -13.26 -7.32 4.37
N LEU A 190 -13.93 -8.30 3.74
CA LEU A 190 -14.78 -8.07 2.56
C LEU A 190 -15.87 -7.02 2.81
N ASP A 191 -16.48 -7.00 3.99
CA ASP A 191 -17.50 -6.02 4.38
C ASP A 191 -17.22 -5.51 5.80
N GLY A 192 -15.95 -5.14 6.07
CA GLY A 192 -15.52 -4.79 7.42
C GLY A 192 -14.42 -3.76 7.48
N ASN A 193 -13.96 -3.53 8.70
CA ASN A 193 -12.99 -2.48 9.00
C ASN A 193 -11.62 -2.76 8.38
N PHE A 194 -10.83 -1.71 8.26
CA PHE A 194 -9.41 -1.82 7.94
C PHE A 194 -8.68 -2.61 9.05
N ILE A 195 -8.03 -3.70 8.64
CA ILE A 195 -7.18 -4.55 9.49
C ILE A 195 -5.78 -3.95 9.59
N GLU A 196 -5.28 -3.40 8.48
CA GLU A 196 -3.92 -2.84 8.41
C GLU A 196 -3.81 -1.78 7.32
N THR A 197 -3.03 -0.73 7.59
CA THR A 197 -2.77 0.37 6.65
C THR A 197 -1.31 0.82 6.71
N ASN A 198 -0.77 1.23 5.56
CA ASN A 198 0.58 1.79 5.50
C ASN A 198 0.59 3.29 5.85
N GLN A 199 1.78 3.86 6.03
CA GLN A 199 1.91 5.29 6.35
C GLN A 199 1.30 6.18 5.25
N ILE A 200 1.48 5.82 3.98
CA ILE A 200 0.95 6.59 2.84
C ILE A 200 -0.57 6.72 2.89
N ALA A 201 -1.29 5.70 3.35
CA ALA A 201 -2.74 5.78 3.56
C ALA A 201 -3.14 6.86 4.57
N SER A 202 -2.36 6.99 5.65
CA SER A 202 -2.56 8.03 6.67
C SER A 202 -2.27 9.41 6.11
N ASP A 203 -1.17 9.55 5.37
CA ASP A 203 -0.76 10.80 4.75
C ASP A 203 -1.75 11.28 3.66
N LEU A 204 -2.31 10.34 2.88
CA LEU A 204 -3.29 10.61 1.83
C LEU A 204 -4.62 11.10 2.40
N LEU A 205 -5.14 10.44 3.43
CA LEU A 205 -6.48 10.72 3.97
C LEU A 205 -6.49 11.70 5.17
N GLY A 206 -5.33 11.93 5.79
CA GLY A 206 -5.18 12.79 6.96
C GLY A 206 -5.69 12.20 8.28
N TYR A 207 -5.93 10.88 8.32
CA TYR A 207 -6.29 10.15 9.53
C TYR A 207 -5.07 9.48 10.15
N GLU A 208 -5.03 9.41 11.48
CA GLU A 208 -4.05 8.58 12.16
C GLU A 208 -4.34 7.10 11.88
N LYS A 209 -3.29 6.28 11.86
CA LYS A 209 -3.41 4.84 11.63
C LYS A 209 -4.43 4.18 12.57
N SER A 210 -4.43 4.55 13.86
CA SER A 210 -5.39 4.01 14.84
C SER A 210 -6.84 4.41 14.55
N GLU A 211 -7.07 5.57 13.92
CA GLU A 211 -8.40 5.98 13.48
C GLU A 211 -8.84 5.15 12.27
N LEU A 212 -7.95 5.00 11.28
CA LEU A 212 -8.19 4.19 10.09
C LEU A 212 -8.56 2.75 10.45
N LEU A 213 -7.89 2.12 11.42
CA LEU A 213 -8.22 0.74 11.83
C LEU A 213 -9.64 0.57 12.42
N ASN A 214 -10.32 1.65 12.78
CA ASN A 214 -11.70 1.65 13.25
C ASN A 214 -12.71 2.04 12.17
N MET A 215 -12.25 2.33 10.95
CA MET A 215 -13.07 2.72 9.81
C MET A 215 -13.20 1.57 8.81
N ALA A 216 -14.19 1.67 7.94
CA ALA A 216 -14.43 0.79 6.80
C ALA A 216 -14.24 1.56 5.47
N PRO A 217 -14.11 0.86 4.33
CA PRO A 217 -14.05 1.51 3.02
C PRO A 217 -15.20 2.49 2.76
N SER A 218 -16.41 2.23 3.28
CA SER A 218 -17.57 3.11 3.16
C SER A 218 -17.39 4.46 3.85
N ASP A 219 -16.60 4.53 4.91
CA ASP A 219 -16.44 5.76 5.73
C ASP A 219 -15.53 6.81 5.04
N ILE A 220 -14.76 6.37 4.05
CA ILE A 220 -13.83 7.22 3.29
C ILE A 220 -14.34 7.50 1.87
N HIS A 221 -15.57 7.11 1.54
CA HIS A 221 -16.20 7.42 0.26
C HIS A 221 -17.44 8.31 0.48
N PRO A 222 -17.80 9.17 -0.49
CA PRO A 222 -19.04 9.90 -0.40
C PRO A 222 -20.25 8.95 -0.43
N PRO A 223 -21.38 9.28 0.25
CA PRO A 223 -22.54 8.40 0.35
C PRO A 223 -23.10 7.91 -0.99
N GLU A 224 -22.97 8.70 -2.05
CA GLU A 224 -23.48 8.35 -3.39
C GLU A 224 -22.64 7.27 -4.09
N TYR A 225 -21.42 7.00 -3.61
CA TYR A 225 -20.54 5.96 -4.14
C TYR A 225 -20.72 4.60 -3.44
N LEU A 226 -21.59 4.51 -2.44
CA LEU A 226 -21.83 3.26 -1.70
C LEU A 226 -22.36 2.13 -2.60
N GLU A 227 -23.21 2.45 -3.58
CA GLU A 227 -23.68 1.46 -4.55
C GLU A 227 -22.54 0.94 -5.43
N MET A 228 -21.68 1.82 -5.91
CA MET A 228 -20.49 1.46 -6.69
C MET A 228 -19.51 0.61 -5.86
N LEU A 229 -19.37 0.87 -4.55
CA LEU A 229 -18.59 0.00 -3.66
C LEU A 229 -19.20 -1.38 -3.53
N ASN A 230 -20.54 -1.50 -3.43
CA ASN A 230 -21.21 -2.80 -3.41
C ASN A 230 -20.97 -3.57 -4.71
N GLU A 231 -21.07 -2.90 -5.87
CA GLU A 231 -20.73 -3.49 -7.17
C GLU A 231 -19.26 -3.94 -7.23
N MET A 232 -18.35 -3.13 -6.70
CA MET A 232 -16.93 -3.48 -6.58
C MET A 232 -16.76 -4.77 -5.75
N PHE A 233 -17.40 -4.89 -4.59
CA PHE A 233 -17.31 -6.10 -3.76
C PHE A 233 -17.85 -7.33 -4.48
N GLU A 234 -18.94 -7.20 -5.23
CA GLU A 234 -19.49 -8.28 -6.04
C GLU A 234 -18.56 -8.70 -7.19
N GLU A 235 -17.94 -7.74 -7.90
CA GLU A 235 -16.96 -8.06 -8.94
C GLU A 235 -15.68 -8.67 -8.36
N LEU A 236 -15.24 -8.23 -7.18
CA LEU A 236 -14.12 -8.84 -6.45
C LEU A 236 -14.41 -10.29 -6.07
N LYS A 237 -15.62 -10.61 -5.59
CA LYS A 237 -16.03 -11.99 -5.29
C LYS A 237 -15.99 -12.88 -6.53
N LYS A 238 -16.34 -12.34 -7.71
CA LYS A 238 -16.34 -13.09 -8.99
C LYS A 238 -14.96 -13.27 -9.59
N ARG A 239 -14.15 -12.20 -9.64
CA ARG A 239 -12.89 -12.17 -10.41
C ARG A 239 -11.63 -12.22 -9.55
N SER A 240 -11.78 -12.15 -8.23
CA SER A 240 -10.69 -12.02 -7.23
C SER A 240 -9.82 -10.76 -7.38
N TYR A 241 -10.08 -9.92 -8.38
CA TYR A 241 -9.35 -8.68 -8.68
C TYR A 241 -10.26 -7.70 -9.42
N TYR A 242 -10.20 -6.42 -9.04
CA TYR A 242 -10.96 -5.36 -9.70
C TYR A 242 -10.26 -4.01 -9.50
N CYS A 243 -10.23 -3.19 -10.56
CA CYS A 243 -9.73 -1.81 -10.51
C CYS A 243 -10.77 -0.84 -11.04
N PHE A 244 -10.88 0.32 -10.39
CA PHE A 244 -11.79 1.38 -10.76
C PHE A 244 -11.24 2.72 -10.29
N GLU A 245 -11.73 3.79 -10.91
CA GLU A 245 -11.46 5.16 -10.46
C GLU A 245 -12.63 5.67 -9.63
N THR A 246 -12.34 6.38 -8.55
CA THR A 246 -13.36 6.97 -7.67
C THR A 246 -12.80 8.19 -6.96
N GLU A 247 -13.61 8.78 -6.07
CA GLU A 247 -13.22 9.86 -5.19
C GLU A 247 -13.34 9.39 -3.74
N VAL A 248 -12.32 9.68 -2.94
CA VAL A 248 -12.32 9.44 -1.49
C VAL A 248 -12.34 10.75 -0.73
N VAL A 249 -12.88 10.72 0.49
CA VAL A 249 -13.03 11.88 1.37
C VAL A 249 -11.98 11.83 2.48
N THR A 250 -11.20 12.89 2.61
CA THR A 250 -10.21 13.06 3.67
C THR A 250 -10.87 13.49 5.00
N LYS A 251 -10.10 13.47 6.09
CA LYS A 251 -10.53 13.95 7.42
C LYS A 251 -11.01 15.41 7.42
N ASP A 252 -10.47 16.24 6.53
CA ASP A 252 -10.84 17.63 6.34
C ASP A 252 -11.86 17.85 5.20
N TYR A 253 -12.59 16.78 4.82
CA TYR A 253 -13.69 16.80 3.84
C TYR A 253 -13.27 17.19 2.41
N ARG A 254 -12.00 17.03 2.04
CA ARG A 254 -11.55 17.20 0.66
C ARG A 254 -11.78 15.92 -0.12
N LEU A 255 -12.16 16.08 -1.39
CA LEU A 255 -12.25 14.98 -2.34
C LEU A 255 -10.90 14.78 -3.03
N ILE A 256 -10.42 13.54 -3.04
CA ILE A 256 -9.21 13.14 -3.77
C ILE A 256 -9.61 12.12 -4.83
N SER A 257 -9.24 12.37 -6.08
CA SER A 257 -9.44 11.39 -7.14
C SER A 257 -8.41 10.26 -7.02
N VAL A 258 -8.90 9.03 -6.90
CA VAL A 258 -8.05 7.85 -6.71
C VAL A 258 -8.37 6.74 -7.69
N GLU A 259 -7.35 5.96 -8.03
CA GLU A 259 -7.48 4.67 -8.69
C GLU A 259 -7.29 3.59 -7.64
N ILE A 260 -8.31 2.75 -7.44
CA ILE A 260 -8.31 1.68 -6.44
C ILE A 260 -8.22 0.35 -7.16
N CYS A 261 -7.17 -0.42 -6.86
CA CYS A 261 -7.00 -1.78 -7.32
C CYS A 261 -7.03 -2.74 -6.15
N SER A 262 -8.07 -3.57 -6.09
CA SER A 262 -8.34 -4.48 -4.98
C SER A 262 -8.15 -5.93 -5.39
N LYS A 263 -7.64 -6.77 -4.49
CA LYS A 263 -7.45 -8.21 -4.68
C LYS A 263 -7.83 -9.00 -3.44
N ILE A 264 -8.51 -10.12 -3.61
CA ILE A 264 -8.80 -11.06 -2.51
C ILE A 264 -7.60 -11.99 -2.30
N ILE A 265 -7.13 -12.10 -1.06
CA ILE A 265 -6.03 -12.98 -0.64
C ILE A 265 -6.42 -13.82 0.59
N LYS A 266 -5.72 -14.94 0.78
CA LYS A 266 -5.85 -15.77 2.00
C LYS A 266 -4.68 -15.49 2.94
N LEU A 267 -4.96 -14.93 4.11
CA LEU A 267 -3.98 -14.65 5.16
C LEU A 267 -4.31 -15.50 6.39
N LYS A 268 -3.43 -16.44 6.78
CA LYS A 268 -3.58 -17.32 7.96
C LYS A 268 -4.98 -17.95 8.10
N LYS A 269 -5.56 -18.41 6.98
CA LYS A 269 -6.92 -18.99 6.82
C LYS A 269 -8.10 -18.01 6.80
N LYS A 270 -7.88 -16.70 6.96
CA LYS A 270 -8.89 -15.66 6.72
C LYS A 270 -8.81 -15.15 5.28
N THR A 271 -9.97 -14.90 4.68
CA THR A 271 -10.07 -14.22 3.39
C THR A 271 -10.11 -12.72 3.66
N VAL A 272 -9.15 -11.99 3.09
CA VAL A 272 -9.04 -10.52 3.24
C VAL A 272 -8.88 -9.89 1.87
N VAL A 273 -9.16 -8.59 1.79
CA VAL A 273 -8.95 -7.76 0.61
C VAL A 273 -7.70 -6.92 0.84
N ILE A 274 -6.81 -6.89 -0.15
CA ILE A 274 -5.73 -5.91 -0.23
C ILE A 274 -6.08 -4.90 -1.33
N SER A 275 -6.08 -3.61 -0.97
CA SER A 275 -6.41 -2.51 -1.86
C SER A 275 -5.23 -1.57 -1.96
N ILE A 276 -4.79 -1.34 -3.20
CA ILE A 276 -3.78 -0.34 -3.54
C ILE A 276 -4.54 0.86 -4.08
N VAL A 277 -4.33 2.01 -3.43
CA VAL A 277 -5.03 3.26 -3.70
C VAL A 277 -4.00 4.28 -4.17
N ARG A 278 -4.09 4.66 -5.44
CA ARG A 278 -3.20 5.63 -6.07
C ARG A 278 -3.91 6.96 -6.22
N ASP A 279 -3.28 8.04 -5.77
CA ASP A 279 -3.73 9.39 -6.07
C ASP A 279 -3.54 9.68 -7.57
N ILE A 280 -4.63 9.99 -8.26
CA ILE A 280 -4.64 10.34 -9.69
C ILE A 280 -5.11 11.78 -9.91
N THR A 281 -5.15 12.61 -8.86
CA THR A 281 -5.62 13.99 -8.92
C THR A 281 -4.83 14.81 -9.94
N GLU A 282 -3.50 14.72 -9.93
CA GLU A 282 -2.66 15.43 -10.92
C GLU A 282 -2.90 14.95 -12.35
N ARG A 283 -3.08 13.63 -12.54
CA ARG A 283 -3.44 13.02 -13.83
C ARG A 283 -4.78 13.58 -14.33
N LYS A 284 -5.80 13.58 -13.47
CA LYS A 284 -7.14 14.09 -13.79
C LYS A 284 -7.12 15.59 -14.10
N LEU A 285 -6.40 16.39 -13.33
CA LEU A 285 -6.24 17.83 -13.60
C LEU A 285 -5.56 18.09 -14.95
N THR A 286 -4.57 17.28 -15.31
CA THR A 286 -3.89 17.38 -16.60
C THR A 286 -4.81 16.98 -17.76
N GLU A 287 -5.56 15.89 -17.60
CA GLU A 287 -6.57 15.44 -18.57
C GLU A 287 -7.66 16.51 -18.78
N GLU A 288 -8.21 17.06 -17.70
CA GLU A 288 -9.21 18.13 -17.75
C GLU A 288 -8.65 19.39 -18.41
N LYS A 289 -7.40 19.77 -18.12
CA LYS A 289 -6.74 20.88 -18.80
C LYS A 289 -6.58 20.63 -20.31
N MET A 290 -6.25 19.40 -20.72
CA MET A 290 -6.19 19.04 -22.15
C MET A 290 -7.57 19.11 -22.80
N LYS A 291 -8.62 18.59 -22.16
CA LYS A 291 -10.00 18.70 -22.65
C LYS A 291 -10.42 20.16 -22.82
N ARG A 292 -10.13 21.02 -21.84
CA ARG A 292 -10.43 22.46 -21.89
C ARG A 292 -9.73 23.18 -23.05
N GLN A 293 -8.56 22.70 -23.49
CA GLN A 293 -7.90 23.25 -24.69
C GLN A 293 -8.62 22.90 -26.00
N LEU A 294 -9.33 21.77 -26.02
CA LEU A 294 -10.10 21.33 -27.19
C LEU A 294 -11.46 22.01 -27.27
N MET A 295 -12.05 22.32 -26.11
CA MET A 295 -13.33 23.02 -25.99
C MET A 295 -13.32 24.39 -26.70
N LYS A 296 -14.49 24.75 -27.22
CA LYS A 296 -14.86 26.05 -27.77
C LYS A 296 -15.49 26.97 -26.72
N PHE A 297 -16.19 26.42 -25.73
CA PHE A 297 -16.97 27.18 -24.75
C PHE A 297 -16.51 26.95 -23.31
N ASP A 298 -16.54 28.02 -22.49
CA ASP A 298 -16.11 27.96 -21.10
C ASP A 298 -17.28 27.53 -20.21
N LEU A 299 -17.45 26.22 -20.11
CA LEU A 299 -18.50 25.59 -19.32
C LEU A 299 -17.87 24.93 -18.09
N GLU A 300 -18.17 25.50 -16.92
CA GLU A 300 -17.68 25.00 -15.64
C GLU A 300 -18.64 23.93 -15.09
N ALA A 301 -18.07 22.88 -14.50
CA ALA A 301 -18.83 21.85 -13.80
C ALA A 301 -19.69 22.47 -12.68
N GLY A 302 -20.95 22.06 -12.61
CA GLY A 302 -21.87 22.49 -11.56
C GLY A 302 -22.47 23.89 -11.72
N LYS A 303 -22.39 24.48 -12.91
CA LYS A 303 -23.09 25.73 -13.24
C LYS A 303 -24.31 25.50 -14.12
N ILE A 304 -25.23 26.47 -14.10
CA ILE A 304 -26.35 26.56 -15.03
C ILE A 304 -26.09 27.71 -16.00
N TYR A 305 -26.36 27.45 -17.26
CA TYR A 305 -26.22 28.40 -18.34
C TYR A 305 -27.57 28.64 -19.02
N LEU A 306 -27.83 29.89 -19.39
CA LEU A 306 -29.00 30.27 -20.19
C LEU A 306 -28.55 30.68 -21.59
N VAL A 307 -29.16 30.06 -22.60
CA VAL A 307 -28.99 30.44 -24.01
C VAL A 307 -30.30 31.02 -24.50
N LYS A 308 -30.25 32.30 -24.89
CA LYS A 308 -31.39 33.08 -25.40
C LYS A 308 -31.50 32.88 -26.91
N GLU A 309 -32.23 31.86 -27.35
CA GLU A 309 -32.38 31.52 -28.77
C GLU A 309 -33.74 30.88 -29.09
N ALA A 310 -34.29 31.18 -30.26
CA ALA A 310 -35.53 30.58 -30.76
C ALA A 310 -35.30 29.22 -31.45
N LYS A 311 -34.11 29.04 -32.04
CA LYS A 311 -33.65 27.77 -32.63
C LYS A 311 -32.39 27.38 -31.89
N SER A 312 -32.38 26.18 -31.32
CA SER A 312 -31.39 25.63 -30.39
C SER A 312 -29.99 25.39 -30.99
N LEU A 313 -29.53 26.21 -31.93
CA LEU A 313 -28.29 26.00 -32.66
C LEU A 313 -27.06 26.17 -31.76
N PHE A 314 -27.06 27.21 -30.93
CA PHE A 314 -25.92 27.53 -30.08
C PHE A 314 -25.84 26.61 -28.86
N SER A 315 -26.97 26.32 -28.21
CA SER A 315 -27.03 25.36 -27.09
C SER A 315 -26.67 23.94 -27.53
N ILE A 316 -27.08 23.49 -28.72
CA ILE A 316 -26.65 22.20 -29.29
C ILE A 316 -25.15 22.23 -29.58
N GLU A 317 -24.61 23.31 -30.14
CA GLU A 317 -23.16 23.41 -30.38
C GLU A 317 -22.36 23.33 -29.07
N ALA A 318 -22.79 24.07 -28.05
CA ALA A 318 -22.18 24.07 -26.72
C ALA A 318 -22.25 22.69 -26.04
N PHE A 319 -23.40 22.02 -26.16
CA PHE A 319 -23.56 20.65 -25.66
C PHE A 319 -22.68 19.65 -26.43
N ASN A 320 -22.61 19.76 -27.76
CA ASN A 320 -21.79 18.90 -28.59
C ASN A 320 -20.29 19.04 -28.27
N ASP A 321 -19.82 20.25 -27.97
CA ASP A 321 -18.43 20.53 -27.59
C ASP A 321 -17.98 19.70 -26.37
N LEU A 322 -18.88 19.51 -25.39
CA LEU A 322 -18.66 18.70 -24.20
C LEU A 322 -18.71 17.20 -24.50
N VAL A 323 -19.74 16.76 -25.22
CA VAL A 323 -19.88 15.34 -25.58
C VAL A 323 -18.70 14.88 -26.44
N LYS A 324 -18.18 15.75 -27.32
CA LYS A 324 -17.01 15.49 -28.18
C LYS A 324 -15.74 15.19 -27.41
N VAL A 325 -15.53 15.81 -26.25
CA VAL A 325 -14.37 15.56 -25.39
C VAL A 325 -14.62 14.46 -24.35
N GLY A 326 -15.73 13.72 -24.49
CA GLY A 326 -16.00 12.46 -23.81
C GLY A 326 -16.84 12.56 -22.54
N TYR A 327 -17.52 13.68 -22.28
CA TYR A 327 -18.45 13.77 -21.15
C TYR A 327 -19.81 13.13 -21.47
N SER A 328 -20.48 12.61 -20.43
CA SER A 328 -21.82 12.06 -20.52
C SER A 328 -22.87 13.17 -20.67
N GLY A 329 -23.61 13.14 -21.77
CA GLY A 329 -24.64 14.13 -22.09
C GLY A 329 -26.07 13.59 -21.97
N TYR A 330 -27.00 14.43 -21.52
CA TYR A 330 -28.44 14.19 -21.45
C TYR A 330 -29.18 15.35 -22.14
N ILE A 331 -30.14 15.04 -23.01
CA ILE A 331 -30.99 16.04 -23.65
C ILE A 331 -32.43 15.80 -23.20
N LEU A 332 -33.01 16.80 -22.55
CA LEU A 332 -34.39 16.81 -22.09
C LEU A 332 -35.15 17.78 -22.99
N THR A 333 -36.06 17.26 -23.81
CA THR A 333 -36.68 18.06 -24.86
C THR A 333 -38.05 17.55 -25.29
N ARG A 334 -38.80 18.42 -25.97
CA ARG A 334 -40.02 18.11 -26.72
C ARG A 334 -39.81 18.16 -28.25
N SER A 335 -38.58 18.39 -28.70
CA SER A 335 -38.18 18.28 -30.12
C SER A 335 -37.79 16.87 -30.49
N LEU A 336 -37.98 16.51 -31.77
CA LEU A 336 -37.66 15.17 -32.26
C LEU A 336 -36.16 14.89 -32.20
N GLU A 337 -35.76 13.67 -31.83
CA GLU A 337 -34.35 13.26 -31.74
C GLU A 337 -33.56 13.51 -33.04
N SER A 338 -34.23 13.43 -34.20
CA SER A 338 -33.65 13.74 -35.51
C SER A 338 -33.11 15.17 -35.64
N GLU A 339 -33.60 16.12 -34.83
CA GLU A 339 -33.07 17.49 -34.79
C GLU A 339 -31.65 17.55 -34.21
N TYR A 340 -31.25 16.55 -33.41
CA TYR A 340 -29.94 16.51 -32.73
C TYR A 340 -28.97 15.50 -33.35
N ALA A 341 -29.47 14.37 -33.84
CA ALA A 341 -28.66 13.25 -34.34
C ALA A 341 -27.66 13.62 -35.46
N GLY A 342 -27.91 14.69 -36.22
CA GLY A 342 -27.00 15.20 -37.26
C GLY A 342 -26.02 16.29 -36.80
N GLN A 343 -26.15 16.79 -35.58
CA GLN A 343 -25.38 17.92 -35.05
C GLN A 343 -24.43 17.52 -33.91
N ILE A 344 -24.66 16.37 -33.29
CA ILE A 344 -23.89 15.88 -32.14
C ILE A 344 -23.02 14.69 -32.57
N GLU A 345 -21.71 14.81 -32.42
CA GLU A 345 -20.73 13.82 -32.90
C GLU A 345 -20.50 12.65 -31.91
N GLY A 346 -21.08 12.70 -30.70
CA GLY A 346 -20.89 11.66 -29.67
C GLY A 346 -22.18 11.12 -29.08
N LYS A 347 -22.03 10.20 -28.11
CA LYS A 347 -23.18 9.52 -27.47
C LYS A 347 -23.82 10.42 -26.42
N TYR A 348 -25.14 10.55 -26.49
CA TYR A 348 -25.94 11.24 -25.50
C TYR A 348 -27.20 10.41 -25.19
N ASN A 349 -27.79 10.66 -24.02
CA ASN A 349 -29.08 10.11 -23.64
C ASN A 349 -30.17 11.11 -24.01
N TYR A 350 -31.10 10.68 -24.85
CA TYR A 350 -32.25 11.48 -25.27
C TYR A 350 -33.47 11.16 -24.39
N LEU A 351 -34.09 12.19 -23.82
CA LEU A 351 -35.27 12.09 -22.98
C LEU A 351 -36.39 12.95 -23.54
N TRP A 352 -37.43 12.27 -24.01
CA TRP A 352 -38.65 12.89 -24.48
C TRP A 352 -39.49 13.35 -23.29
N ILE A 353 -39.90 14.63 -23.28
CA ILE A 353 -40.78 15.17 -22.25
C ILE A 353 -42.24 15.00 -22.69
N SER A 354 -43.10 14.34 -21.90
CA SER A 354 -44.52 14.14 -22.24
C SER A 354 -45.37 13.77 -21.01
N GLU A 355 -46.66 14.15 -21.01
CA GLU A 355 -47.62 13.70 -19.97
C GLU A 355 -48.20 12.30 -20.25
N LYS A 356 -48.12 11.82 -21.50
CA LYS A 356 -48.96 10.70 -21.99
C LYS A 356 -48.22 9.38 -22.15
N ASP A 357 -46.90 9.39 -22.16
CA ASP A 357 -46.10 8.22 -22.49
C ASP A 357 -45.37 7.69 -21.26
N LYS A 358 -45.50 6.39 -20.98
CA LYS A 358 -44.88 5.77 -19.79
C LYS A 358 -43.36 5.69 -19.89
N SER A 359 -42.80 5.77 -21.10
CA SER A 359 -41.35 5.82 -21.34
C SER A 359 -40.78 7.24 -21.41
N SER A 360 -41.61 8.26 -21.21
CA SER A 360 -41.21 9.67 -21.29
C SER A 360 -40.99 10.27 -19.90
N LEU A 361 -40.21 11.35 -19.84
CA LEU A 361 -40.04 12.16 -18.64
C LEU A 361 -41.24 13.10 -18.49
N SER A 362 -41.83 13.15 -17.30
CA SER A 362 -42.93 14.08 -17.01
C SER A 362 -42.47 15.54 -17.15
N PRO A 363 -43.34 16.46 -17.61
CA PRO A 363 -43.03 17.89 -17.60
C PRO A 363 -43.10 18.50 -16.19
N ASP A 364 -43.42 17.74 -15.16
CA ASP A 364 -43.38 18.19 -13.77
C ASP A 364 -41.93 18.42 -13.32
N PHE A 365 -41.64 19.63 -12.81
CA PHE A 365 -40.29 20.02 -12.41
C PHE A 365 -39.72 19.13 -11.29
N THR A 366 -40.55 18.62 -10.38
CA THR A 366 -40.09 17.74 -9.30
C THR A 366 -39.64 16.38 -9.84
N GLU A 367 -40.28 15.87 -10.90
CA GLU A 367 -39.81 14.65 -11.57
C GLU A 367 -38.50 14.88 -12.34
N ILE A 368 -38.35 16.04 -12.97
CA ILE A 368 -37.10 16.43 -13.63
C ILE A 368 -35.97 16.59 -12.61
N GLU A 369 -36.20 17.29 -11.50
CA GLU A 369 -35.25 17.44 -10.39
C GLU A 369 -34.77 16.07 -9.89
N LYS A 370 -35.71 15.16 -9.59
CA LYS A 370 -35.39 13.81 -9.14
C LYS A 370 -34.58 13.02 -10.18
N PHE A 371 -34.93 13.14 -11.46
CA PHE A 371 -34.14 12.52 -12.52
C PHE A 371 -32.70 13.04 -12.53
N LEU A 372 -32.51 14.36 -12.37
CA LEU A 372 -31.18 14.97 -12.30
C LEU A 372 -30.39 14.59 -11.05
N GLU A 373 -31.08 14.28 -9.95
CA GLU A 373 -30.48 13.69 -8.74
C GLU A 373 -30.06 12.23 -8.93
N ASP A 374 -30.47 11.56 -10.01
CA ASP A 374 -30.13 10.15 -10.27
C ASP A 374 -29.05 10.00 -11.37
N ILE A 375 -28.79 11.03 -12.18
CA ILE A 375 -27.76 10.94 -13.24
C ILE A 375 -26.32 11.04 -12.70
N PRO A 376 -25.31 10.43 -13.36
CA PRO A 376 -23.92 10.46 -12.89
C PRO A 376 -23.40 11.88 -12.62
N ARG A 377 -22.57 12.05 -11.59
CA ARG A 377 -21.86 13.33 -11.32
C ARG A 377 -21.07 13.79 -12.53
N LYS A 378 -20.87 15.10 -12.67
CA LYS A 378 -20.13 15.73 -13.79
C LYS A 378 -20.73 15.42 -15.18
N SER A 379 -22.00 15.05 -15.23
CA SER A 379 -22.78 14.95 -16.47
C SER A 379 -23.20 16.33 -16.96
N PHE A 380 -23.57 16.41 -18.23
CA PHE A 380 -24.05 17.63 -18.88
C PHE A 380 -25.48 17.43 -19.35
N VAL A 381 -26.30 18.45 -19.14
CA VAL A 381 -27.73 18.38 -19.38
C VAL A 381 -28.14 19.56 -20.25
N LEU A 382 -28.75 19.28 -21.40
CA LEU A 382 -29.41 20.28 -22.22
C LEU A 382 -30.92 20.18 -21.98
N ILE A 383 -31.50 21.20 -21.34
CA ILE A 383 -32.96 21.39 -21.27
C ILE A 383 -33.34 22.28 -22.44
N ASP A 384 -33.80 21.66 -23.51
CA ASP A 384 -34.07 22.36 -24.77
C ASP A 384 -35.52 22.80 -24.90
N ARG A 385 -35.73 24.03 -25.38
CA ARG A 385 -37.03 24.63 -25.67
C ARG A 385 -38.00 24.49 -24.50
N VAL A 386 -37.78 25.33 -23.48
CA VAL A 386 -38.56 25.31 -22.23
C VAL A 386 -40.02 25.81 -22.38
N ASP A 387 -40.47 26.20 -23.57
CA ASP A 387 -41.83 26.69 -23.82
C ASP A 387 -42.90 25.68 -23.40
N TYR A 388 -42.70 24.39 -23.68
CA TYR A 388 -43.62 23.35 -23.27
C TYR A 388 -43.68 23.25 -21.74
N LEU A 389 -42.53 23.22 -21.07
CA LEU A 389 -42.44 23.16 -19.60
C LEU A 389 -43.09 24.38 -18.94
N LEU A 390 -42.88 25.58 -19.50
CA LEU A 390 -43.49 26.83 -19.05
C LEU A 390 -45.00 26.83 -19.24
N SER A 391 -45.50 26.36 -20.40
CA SER A 391 -46.93 26.31 -20.69
C SER A 391 -47.70 25.42 -19.69
N LYS A 392 -47.03 24.39 -19.16
CA LYS A 392 -47.61 23.42 -18.22
C LYS A 392 -47.56 23.85 -16.77
N ASN A 393 -46.48 24.53 -16.36
CA ASN A 393 -46.22 24.81 -14.94
C ASN A 393 -46.32 26.29 -14.58
N GLY A 394 -46.22 27.19 -15.57
CA GLY A 394 -46.15 28.63 -15.37
C GLY A 394 -44.77 29.12 -14.93
N PHE A 395 -44.54 30.43 -15.07
CA PHE A 395 -43.25 31.05 -14.81
C PHE A 395 -42.77 30.94 -13.36
N ASN A 396 -43.63 31.17 -12.37
CA ASN A 396 -43.22 31.14 -10.95
C ASN A 396 -42.65 29.78 -10.53
N LYS A 397 -43.25 28.68 -11.02
CA LYS A 397 -42.72 27.34 -10.79
C LYS A 397 -41.41 27.10 -11.53
N PHE A 398 -41.29 27.61 -12.76
CA PHE A 398 -40.05 27.52 -13.53
C PHE A 398 -38.91 28.26 -12.85
N LEU A 399 -39.13 29.46 -12.29
CA LEU A 399 -38.11 30.19 -11.55
C LEU A 399 -37.67 29.41 -10.30
N SER A 400 -38.61 28.81 -9.56
CA SER A 400 -38.28 27.92 -8.43
C SER A 400 -37.45 26.72 -8.86
N PHE A 401 -37.81 26.11 -10.00
CA PHE A 401 -37.05 25.02 -10.59
C PHE A 401 -35.62 25.45 -10.96
N VAL A 402 -35.43 26.62 -11.58
CA VAL A 402 -34.09 27.15 -11.88
C VAL A 402 -33.26 27.36 -10.60
N HIS A 403 -33.88 27.81 -9.51
CA HIS A 403 -33.18 27.91 -8.22
C HIS A 403 -32.74 26.54 -7.68
N HIS A 404 -33.62 25.53 -7.71
CA HIS A 404 -33.29 24.18 -7.26
C HIS A 404 -32.23 23.52 -8.15
N LEU A 405 -32.34 23.72 -9.46
CA LEU A 405 -31.32 23.27 -10.41
C LEU A 405 -29.94 23.79 -9.98
N ARG A 406 -29.84 25.02 -9.47
CA ARG A 406 -28.54 25.62 -9.13
C ARG A 406 -27.89 24.87 -7.99
N GLU A 407 -28.70 24.44 -7.03
CA GLU A 407 -28.28 23.64 -5.88
C GLU A 407 -27.90 22.22 -6.33
N ILE A 408 -28.75 21.57 -7.14
CA ILE A 408 -28.48 20.23 -7.70
C ILE A 408 -27.19 20.25 -8.52
N SER A 409 -27.05 21.22 -9.42
CA SER A 409 -25.86 21.43 -10.24
C SER A 409 -24.61 21.58 -9.37
N TYR A 410 -24.64 22.44 -8.36
CA TYR A 410 -23.50 22.65 -7.47
C TYR A 410 -23.12 21.39 -6.68
N LEU A 411 -24.09 20.71 -6.07
CA LEU A 411 -23.85 19.54 -5.22
C LEU A 411 -23.39 18.30 -6.02
N ARG A 412 -23.89 18.14 -7.24
CA ARG A 412 -23.60 16.99 -8.11
C ARG A 412 -22.50 17.27 -9.12
N GLY A 413 -22.09 18.52 -9.28
CA GLY A 413 -21.20 18.98 -10.34
C GLY A 413 -21.80 18.83 -11.74
N ILE A 414 -23.13 18.76 -11.86
CA ILE A 414 -23.83 18.63 -13.14
C ILE A 414 -23.94 20.01 -13.79
N THR A 415 -23.56 20.12 -15.04
CA THR A 415 -23.68 21.38 -15.79
C THR A 415 -24.96 21.36 -16.61
N VAL A 416 -25.79 22.40 -16.46
CA VAL A 416 -27.09 22.49 -17.14
C VAL A 416 -27.06 23.63 -18.14
N ILE A 417 -27.50 23.39 -19.37
CA ILE A 417 -27.73 24.39 -20.40
C ILE A 417 -29.24 24.47 -20.62
N ILE A 418 -29.81 25.65 -20.39
CA ILE A 418 -31.22 25.93 -20.63
C ILE A 418 -31.32 26.74 -21.92
N SER A 419 -31.99 26.18 -22.92
CA SER A 419 -32.29 26.87 -24.18
C SER A 419 -33.71 27.40 -24.12
N ALA A 420 -33.86 28.71 -24.28
CA ALA A 420 -35.13 29.39 -24.17
C ALA A 420 -35.28 30.52 -25.18
N ASP A 421 -36.43 30.55 -25.85
CA ASP A 421 -36.78 31.64 -26.75
C ASP A 421 -37.07 32.90 -25.91
N PRO A 422 -36.33 34.01 -26.08
CA PRO A 422 -36.56 35.22 -25.28
C PRO A 422 -37.95 35.82 -25.47
N GLU A 423 -38.65 35.54 -26.58
CA GLU A 423 -39.98 36.09 -26.85
C GLU A 423 -41.08 35.52 -25.93
N ILE A 424 -40.83 34.38 -25.26
CA ILE A 424 -41.82 33.75 -24.35
C ILE A 424 -41.81 34.34 -22.95
N PHE A 425 -40.88 35.25 -22.63
CA PHE A 425 -40.77 35.90 -21.32
C PHE A 425 -40.94 37.41 -21.42
N SER A 426 -41.50 38.01 -20.39
CA SER A 426 -41.40 39.46 -20.20
C SER A 426 -39.97 39.87 -19.81
N ALA A 427 -39.64 41.15 -19.99
CA ALA A 427 -38.33 41.69 -19.63
C ALA A 427 -37.98 41.54 -18.13
N VAL A 428 -39.00 41.46 -17.26
CA VAL A 428 -38.80 41.25 -15.81
C VAL A 428 -38.50 39.79 -15.53
N GLU A 429 -39.27 38.87 -16.14
CA GLU A 429 -39.09 37.43 -16.01
C GLU A 429 -37.71 36.99 -16.51
N MET A 430 -37.28 37.50 -17.67
CA MET A 430 -35.95 37.22 -18.22
C MET A 430 -34.83 37.64 -17.24
N LYS A 431 -34.92 38.86 -16.68
CA LYS A 431 -33.95 39.36 -15.69
C LYS A 431 -33.90 38.54 -14.40
N LEU A 432 -34.99 37.85 -14.03
CA LEU A 432 -34.99 36.98 -12.85
C LEU A 432 -34.23 35.68 -13.12
N ILE A 433 -34.42 35.09 -14.31
CA ILE A 433 -33.68 33.89 -14.73
C ILE A 433 -32.19 34.22 -14.86
N GLU A 434 -31.84 35.34 -15.50
CA GLU A 434 -30.45 35.76 -15.70
C GLU A 434 -29.66 35.96 -14.39
N LYS A 435 -30.34 36.21 -13.26
CA LYS A 435 -29.68 36.29 -11.95
C LYS A 435 -29.27 34.93 -11.39
N GLU A 436 -29.88 33.87 -11.89
CA GLU A 436 -29.70 32.50 -11.42
C GLU A 436 -28.86 31.65 -12.39
N THR A 437 -28.59 32.16 -13.58
CA THR A 437 -27.86 31.48 -14.65
C THR A 437 -26.66 32.29 -15.14
N ALA A 438 -25.66 31.62 -15.70
CA ALA A 438 -24.54 32.25 -16.39
C ALA A 438 -24.79 32.33 -17.91
N ASP A 439 -24.10 33.25 -18.58
CA ASP A 439 -23.97 33.22 -20.05
C ASP A 439 -22.86 32.23 -20.45
N ILE A 440 -23.02 31.59 -21.60
CA ILE A 440 -21.96 30.78 -22.20
C ILE A 440 -21.00 31.71 -22.93
N LEU A 441 -19.74 31.70 -22.52
CA LEU A 441 -18.68 32.48 -23.15
C LEU A 441 -17.78 31.57 -24.01
N PRO A 442 -17.33 32.00 -25.19
CA PRO A 442 -16.30 31.28 -25.93
C PRO A 442 -14.97 31.31 -25.16
N ILE A 443 -14.25 30.19 -25.15
CA ILE A 443 -12.89 30.16 -24.59
C ILE A 443 -11.99 30.99 -25.50
N GLU A 444 -11.41 32.06 -24.98
CA GLU A 444 -10.29 32.72 -25.62
C GLU A 444 -9.09 31.76 -25.63
N LYS A 445 -8.98 30.93 -26.68
CA LYS A 445 -7.77 30.14 -26.93
C LYS A 445 -6.60 31.11 -26.97
N GLU A 446 -5.55 30.87 -26.16
CA GLU A 446 -4.33 31.67 -26.16
C GLU A 446 -3.95 32.01 -27.60
N LYS A 447 -4.17 33.26 -28.01
CA LYS A 447 -3.77 33.71 -29.34
C LYS A 447 -2.27 33.55 -29.39
N LEU A 448 -1.77 32.76 -30.33
CA LEU A 448 -0.34 32.72 -30.56
C LEU A 448 0.12 34.17 -30.77
N PRO A 449 1.16 34.62 -30.06
CA PRO A 449 1.68 35.97 -30.26
C PRO A 449 1.93 36.21 -31.75
N ASP A 450 1.62 37.41 -32.26
CA ASP A 450 1.66 37.71 -33.70
C ASP A 450 3.00 37.34 -34.34
N ASN A 451 4.08 37.52 -33.58
CA ASN A 451 5.44 37.21 -33.97
C ASN A 451 5.75 35.70 -34.16
N MET A 452 4.92 34.80 -33.63
CA MET A 452 4.95 33.36 -33.88
C MET A 452 4.03 32.99 -35.03
N LEU A 453 2.90 33.70 -35.13
CA LEU A 453 1.92 33.53 -36.19
C LEU A 453 2.49 33.93 -37.55
N GLU A 454 3.31 34.98 -37.61
CA GLU A 454 4.14 35.36 -38.77
C GLU A 454 5.07 34.22 -39.22
N ILE A 455 5.69 33.51 -38.27
CA ILE A 455 6.56 32.38 -38.58
C ILE A 455 5.75 31.23 -39.18
N LEU A 456 4.63 30.89 -38.55
CA LEU A 456 3.77 29.82 -39.04
C LEU A 456 3.16 30.16 -40.42
N ARG A 457 2.80 31.44 -40.69
CA ARG A 457 2.34 31.91 -42.02
C ARG A 457 3.41 31.73 -43.08
N PHE A 458 4.65 32.09 -42.78
CA PHE A 458 5.76 31.89 -43.73
C PHE A 458 6.02 30.41 -43.99
N VAL A 459 6.07 29.58 -42.94
CA VAL A 459 6.27 28.13 -43.09
C VAL A 459 5.12 27.50 -43.87
N TYR A 460 3.87 27.92 -43.61
CA TYR A 460 2.69 27.49 -44.36
C TYR A 460 2.82 27.80 -45.84
N SER A 461 3.14 29.04 -46.21
CA SER A 461 3.27 29.42 -47.62
C SER A 461 4.34 28.61 -48.36
N LYS A 462 5.45 28.27 -47.69
CA LYS A 462 6.51 27.43 -48.26
C LYS A 462 6.12 25.95 -48.33
N ASN A 463 5.51 25.41 -47.27
CA ASN A 463 5.10 24.01 -47.24
C ASN A 463 4.00 23.72 -48.27
N SER A 464 3.08 24.67 -48.51
CA SER A 464 2.01 24.55 -49.51
C SER A 464 2.53 24.45 -50.95
N ILE A 465 3.76 24.93 -51.21
CA ILE A 465 4.46 24.76 -52.50
C ILE A 465 5.52 23.64 -52.46
N GLY A 466 5.47 22.77 -51.44
CA GLY A 466 6.38 21.63 -51.29
C GLY A 466 7.79 21.95 -50.76
N VAL A 467 8.02 23.18 -50.29
CA VAL A 467 9.32 23.65 -49.80
C VAL A 467 9.36 23.64 -48.27
N LYS A 468 10.40 23.04 -47.69
CA LYS A 468 10.66 23.04 -46.24
C LYS A 468 11.72 24.10 -45.90
N PRO A 469 11.34 25.28 -45.38
CA PRO A 469 12.30 26.36 -45.13
C PRO A 469 13.25 26.00 -43.97
N THR A 470 14.48 26.51 -44.03
CA THR A 470 15.44 26.38 -42.93
C THR A 470 15.23 27.47 -41.87
N PHE A 471 15.82 27.29 -40.69
CA PHE A 471 15.83 28.33 -39.65
C PHE A 471 16.44 29.65 -40.15
N SER A 472 17.41 29.57 -41.07
CA SER A 472 18.03 30.77 -41.66
C SER A 472 17.09 31.46 -42.66
N ASP A 473 16.29 30.70 -43.41
CA ASP A 473 15.31 31.25 -44.35
C ASP A 473 14.20 31.98 -43.59
N ILE A 474 13.68 31.35 -42.53
CA ILE A 474 12.66 31.93 -41.66
C ILE A 474 13.21 33.18 -40.96
N GLY A 475 14.43 33.11 -40.42
CA GLY A 475 15.05 34.25 -39.74
C GLY A 475 15.32 35.45 -40.66
N ARG A 476 15.64 35.19 -41.95
CA ARG A 476 15.84 36.25 -42.94
C ARG A 476 14.52 36.90 -43.36
N GLU A 477 13.48 36.11 -43.60
CA GLU A 477 12.17 36.64 -44.01
C GLU A 477 11.56 37.51 -42.90
N ILE A 478 11.60 37.04 -41.67
CA ILE A 478 10.92 37.65 -40.52
C ILE A 478 11.85 38.65 -39.81
N ASN A 479 13.05 38.87 -40.34
CA ASN A 479 14.05 39.81 -39.84
C ASN A 479 14.37 39.63 -38.34
N ILE A 480 14.67 38.39 -37.93
CA ILE A 480 14.99 38.03 -36.55
C ILE A 480 16.36 37.36 -36.40
N THR A 481 17.02 37.63 -35.28
CA THR A 481 18.36 37.10 -34.99
C THR A 481 18.36 35.59 -34.77
N ARG A 482 19.50 34.93 -35.04
CA ARG A 482 19.69 33.47 -34.89
C ARG A 482 19.35 32.92 -33.48
N PRO A 483 19.69 33.59 -32.37
CA PRO A 483 19.28 33.14 -31.04
C PRO A 483 17.76 33.21 -30.82
N THR A 484 17.12 34.27 -31.33
CA THR A 484 15.67 34.48 -31.20
C THR A 484 14.87 33.45 -32.01
N ILE A 485 15.25 33.19 -33.26
CA ILE A 485 14.59 32.14 -34.07
C ILE A 485 14.75 30.77 -33.40
N GLY A 486 15.90 30.46 -32.79
CA GLY A 486 16.10 29.20 -32.05
C GLY A 486 15.08 29.02 -30.93
N LYS A 487 14.91 30.02 -30.07
CA LYS A 487 13.92 29.98 -28.97
C LYS A 487 12.48 29.86 -29.47
N ARG A 488 12.14 30.61 -30.53
CA ARG A 488 10.80 30.59 -31.13
C ARG A 488 10.47 29.25 -31.80
N MET A 489 11.44 28.66 -32.49
CA MET A 489 11.30 27.32 -33.06
C MET A 489 11.16 26.26 -31.97
N SER A 490 11.94 26.32 -30.89
CA SER A 490 11.78 25.42 -29.75
C SER A 490 10.39 25.49 -29.14
N PHE A 491 9.86 26.70 -28.92
CA PHE A 491 8.48 26.88 -28.45
C PHE A 491 7.45 26.28 -29.42
N LEU A 492 7.52 26.63 -30.70
CA LEU A 492 6.57 26.13 -31.72
C LEU A 492 6.65 24.60 -31.91
N THR A 493 7.83 23.99 -31.70
CA THR A 493 7.99 22.54 -31.69
C THR A 493 7.41 21.92 -30.42
N MET A 494 7.69 22.46 -29.24
CA MET A 494 7.12 21.98 -27.97
C MET A 494 5.59 22.08 -27.94
N SER A 495 5.04 23.14 -28.53
CA SER A 495 3.59 23.35 -28.67
C SER A 495 2.98 22.59 -29.87
N ASN A 496 3.76 21.74 -30.54
CA ASN A 496 3.33 20.86 -31.62
C ASN A 496 2.72 21.56 -32.84
N TYR A 497 3.14 22.78 -33.17
CA TYR A 497 2.74 23.50 -34.39
C TYR A 497 3.65 23.18 -35.58
N ILE A 498 4.92 22.85 -35.32
CA ILE A 498 5.92 22.52 -36.35
C ILE A 498 6.72 21.27 -35.96
N ILE A 499 7.20 20.56 -36.98
CA ILE A 499 8.22 19.53 -36.88
C ILE A 499 9.50 20.06 -37.50
N VAL A 500 10.62 19.83 -36.82
CA VAL A 500 11.95 20.17 -37.30
C VAL A 500 12.67 18.89 -37.67
N SER A 501 13.11 18.78 -38.92
CA SER A 501 13.91 17.66 -39.41
C SER A 501 15.27 18.14 -39.91
N ILE A 502 16.26 17.23 -39.93
CA ILE A 502 17.61 17.55 -40.40
C ILE A 502 17.73 17.10 -41.86
N LYS A 503 18.05 18.04 -42.75
CA LYS A 503 18.33 17.76 -44.16
C LYS A 503 19.75 18.24 -44.47
N GLY A 504 20.70 17.30 -44.51
CA GLY A 504 22.13 17.60 -44.62
C GLY A 504 22.65 18.30 -43.36
N ARG A 505 23.23 19.50 -43.50
CA ARG A 505 23.72 20.33 -42.37
C ARG A 505 22.68 21.32 -41.83
N ASN A 506 21.46 21.35 -42.40
CA ASN A 506 20.45 22.34 -42.08
C ASN A 506 19.24 21.74 -41.38
N LYS A 507 18.66 22.50 -40.43
CA LYS A 507 17.36 22.21 -39.82
C LYS A 507 16.25 22.81 -40.69
N VAL A 508 15.38 21.97 -41.23
CA VAL A 508 14.22 22.35 -42.04
C VAL A 508 12.93 22.16 -41.26
N VAL A 509 11.93 23.00 -41.55
CA VAL A 509 10.70 23.11 -40.77
C VAL A 509 9.49 22.72 -41.61
N GLU A 510 8.56 21.99 -41.00
CA GLU A 510 7.30 21.57 -41.60
C GLU A 510 6.15 21.74 -40.60
N LEU A 511 4.96 22.13 -41.06
CA LEU A 511 3.78 22.22 -40.22
C LEU A 511 3.18 20.85 -39.91
N THR A 512 2.81 20.67 -38.65
CA THR A 512 1.94 19.58 -38.18
C THR A 512 0.50 19.82 -38.63
N ASN A 513 -0.39 18.85 -38.40
CA ASN A 513 -1.83 19.03 -38.65
C ASN A 513 -2.38 20.23 -37.86
N ARG A 514 -2.04 20.32 -36.56
CA ARG A 514 -2.36 21.47 -35.69
C ARG A 514 -1.83 22.81 -36.25
N GLY A 515 -0.65 22.82 -36.86
CA GLY A 515 -0.08 24.00 -37.51
C GLY A 515 -0.81 24.43 -38.78
N ARG A 516 -1.35 23.48 -39.55
CA ARG A 516 -2.10 23.76 -40.78
C ARG A 516 -3.52 24.22 -40.50
N GLU A 517 -4.15 23.69 -39.45
CA GLU A 517 -5.50 24.05 -39.00
C GLU A 517 -5.65 25.56 -38.72
N LEU A 518 -4.56 26.25 -38.35
CA LEU A 518 -4.54 27.70 -38.16
C LEU A 518 -4.78 28.52 -39.45
N PHE A 519 -4.62 27.92 -40.63
CA PHE A 519 -4.68 28.61 -41.94
C PHE A 519 -5.65 27.97 -42.93
N SER A 520 -6.37 26.93 -42.52
CA SER A 520 -7.36 26.20 -43.34
C SER A 520 -8.79 26.68 -43.10
N ALA A 521 -8.98 27.98 -42.83
CA ALA A 521 -10.29 28.63 -42.74
C ALA A 521 -10.65 29.32 -44.06
#